data_AF-A0A229TQ53-F1
#
_entry.id   AF-A0A229TQ53-F1
#
_cell.length_a   1.000
_cell.length_b   1.000
_cell.length_c   1.000
_cell.angle_alpha   90.00
_cell.angle_beta   90.00
_cell.angle_gamma   90.00
#
_symmetry.space_group_name_H-M   'P 1'
#
loop_
_entity.id
_entity.type
_entity.pdbx_description
1 polymer ?
#
loop_
_entity_poly.entity_id
_entity_poly.type
_entity_poly.pdbx_seq_one_letter_code
_entity_poly.pdbx_strand_id
1 'polypeptide(L)'
;MTEQTDPMTAVQVLEQQLAAAPADPDLRLRLALALEALTVSARSVTREGMPVVTSARQRDLCAWAARRILELNVPDARLTTGAQGLLAELEAGRRWVWLGQGQFAIAAVVALGLAAVVLGGLTGVIAVVVAGAVVSSALLAVLVLRFRRERWRVEAERLAPVIWRPGI
;
A
#
# COMPACT_ATOMS: atom_id res chain seq x y z
N MET A 1 35.86 -4.93 -10.37
CA MET A 1 34.46 -5.01 -10.84
C MET A 1 33.76 -6.06 -10.00
N THR A 2 33.11 -5.68 -8.92
CA THR A 2 32.29 -6.60 -8.12
C THR A 2 31.00 -6.87 -8.89
N GLU A 3 30.77 -8.12 -9.30
CA GLU A 3 29.47 -8.57 -9.76
C GLU A 3 28.44 -8.25 -8.67
N GLN A 4 27.66 -7.19 -8.89
CA GLN A 4 26.60 -6.81 -8.00
C GLN A 4 25.47 -7.80 -8.22
N THR A 5 25.56 -8.94 -7.53
CA THR A 5 24.55 -10.00 -7.57
C THR A 5 23.20 -9.38 -7.22
N ASP A 6 22.20 -9.59 -8.07
CA ASP A 6 20.84 -9.12 -7.82
C ASP A 6 20.39 -9.58 -6.42
N PRO A 7 19.96 -8.66 -5.53
CA PRO A 7 19.55 -9.02 -4.17
C PRO A 7 18.45 -10.08 -4.14
N MET A 8 17.59 -10.15 -5.16
CA MET A 8 16.58 -11.20 -5.28
C MET A 8 17.23 -12.57 -5.51
N THR A 9 18.22 -12.65 -6.40
CA THR A 9 18.95 -13.90 -6.67
C THR A 9 19.69 -14.40 -5.43
N ALA A 10 20.30 -13.49 -4.66
CA ALA A 10 20.95 -13.85 -3.40
C ALA A 10 19.97 -14.46 -2.39
N VAL A 11 18.77 -13.89 -2.26
CA VAL A 11 17.70 -14.42 -1.41
C VAL A 11 17.23 -15.80 -1.90
N GLN A 12 17.04 -15.98 -3.21
CA GLN A 12 16.64 -17.27 -3.78
C GLN A 12 17.65 -18.39 -3.51
N VAL A 13 18.94 -18.09 -3.63
CA VAL A 13 20.01 -19.05 -3.31
C VAL A 13 19.98 -19.44 -1.83
N LEU A 14 19.79 -18.46 -0.93
CA LEU A 14 19.69 -18.72 0.51
C LEU A 14 18.43 -19.50 0.89
N GLU A 15 17.29 -19.24 0.26
CA GLU A 15 16.06 -20.04 0.44
C GLU A 15 16.27 -21.50 0.02
N GLN A 16 16.95 -21.74 -1.11
CA GLN A 16 17.28 -23.11 -1.55
C GLN A 16 18.21 -23.83 -0.56
N GLN A 17 19.23 -23.14 -0.06
CA GLN A 17 20.15 -23.68 0.94
C GLN A 17 19.42 -24.01 2.24
N LEU A 18 18.54 -23.12 2.71
CA LEU A 18 17.74 -23.34 3.91
C LEU A 18 16.73 -24.49 3.73
N ALA A 19 16.16 -24.67 2.53
CA ALA A 19 15.30 -25.80 2.24
C ALA A 19 16.04 -27.15 2.37
N ALA A 20 17.33 -27.19 2.02
CA ALA A 20 18.18 -28.36 2.20
C ALA A 20 18.62 -28.58 3.67
N ALA A 21 18.70 -27.52 4.47
CA ALA A 21 19.09 -27.57 5.88
C ALA A 21 18.20 -26.67 6.78
N PRO A 22 16.94 -27.05 7.05
CA PRO A 22 15.96 -26.15 7.71
C PRO A 22 16.28 -25.77 9.16
N ALA A 23 17.05 -26.61 9.85
CA ALA A 23 17.39 -26.41 11.26
C ALA A 23 18.62 -25.50 11.45
N ASP A 24 19.35 -25.15 10.38
CA ASP A 24 20.57 -24.36 10.46
C ASP A 24 20.25 -22.90 10.89
N PRO A 25 20.67 -22.48 12.10
CA PRO A 25 20.39 -21.14 12.60
C PRO A 25 21.17 -20.05 11.83
N ASP A 26 22.36 -20.35 11.33
CA ASP A 26 23.21 -19.39 10.61
C ASP A 26 22.68 -19.12 9.21
N LEU A 27 22.11 -20.14 8.55
CA LEU A 27 21.39 -19.94 7.27
C LEU A 27 20.14 -19.07 7.46
N ARG A 28 19.36 -19.29 8.53
CA ARG A 28 18.18 -18.46 8.83
C ARG A 28 18.58 -17.00 9.08
N LEU A 29 19.63 -16.75 9.85
CA LEU A 29 20.15 -15.40 10.09
C LEU A 29 20.64 -14.74 8.79
N ARG A 30 21.42 -15.44 7.97
CA ARG A 30 21.90 -14.92 6.69
C ARG A 30 20.76 -14.57 5.74
N LEU A 31 19.75 -15.43 5.65
CA LEU A 31 18.55 -15.16 4.85
C LEU A 31 17.79 -13.94 5.38
N ALA A 32 17.64 -13.79 6.69
CA ALA A 32 16.97 -12.64 7.28
C ALA A 32 17.70 -11.32 6.98
N LEU A 33 19.04 -11.30 7.05
CA LEU A 33 19.86 -10.15 6.67
C LEU A 33 19.76 -9.84 5.16
N ALA A 34 19.75 -10.86 4.31
CA ALA A 34 19.58 -10.69 2.87
C ALA A 34 18.20 -10.11 2.52
N LEU A 35 17.14 -10.56 3.21
CA LEU A 35 15.79 -10.03 3.07
C LEU A 35 15.70 -8.57 3.55
N GLU A 36 16.37 -8.21 4.65
CA GLU A 36 16.45 -6.82 5.10
C GLU A 36 17.13 -5.95 4.03
N ALA A 37 18.29 -6.38 3.51
CA ALA A 37 18.98 -5.69 2.42
C ALA A 37 18.11 -5.57 1.16
N LEU A 38 17.33 -6.61 0.83
CA LEU A 38 16.38 -6.59 -0.27
C LEU A 38 15.33 -5.49 -0.05
N THR A 39 14.75 -5.35 1.15
CA THR A 39 13.77 -4.28 1.44
C THR A 39 14.36 -2.88 1.32
N VAL A 40 15.64 -2.71 1.64
CA VAL A 40 16.35 -1.42 1.45
C VAL A 40 16.55 -1.15 -0.03
N SER A 41 17.05 -2.14 -0.79
CA SER A 41 17.30 -2.01 -2.22
C SER A 41 16.03 -1.82 -3.05
N ALA A 42 14.90 -2.37 -2.57
CA ALA A 42 13.62 -2.30 -3.25
C ALA A 42 13.00 -0.90 -3.20
N ARG A 43 13.31 -0.10 -2.17
CA ARG A 43 12.70 1.22 -1.97
C ARG A 43 13.38 2.27 -2.85
N SER A 44 12.58 3.19 -3.36
CA SER A 44 13.10 4.40 -4.01
C SER A 44 13.73 5.31 -2.97
N VAL A 45 14.66 6.17 -3.38
CA VAL A 45 15.36 7.09 -2.47
C VAL A 45 15.06 8.52 -2.91
N THR A 46 14.59 9.34 -1.97
CA THR A 46 14.38 10.78 -2.19
C THR A 46 15.71 11.52 -2.29
N ARG A 47 15.69 12.78 -2.75
CA ARG A 47 16.88 13.65 -2.76
C ARG A 47 17.54 13.82 -1.38
N GLU A 48 16.77 13.68 -0.30
CA GLU A 48 17.25 13.77 1.09
C GLU A 48 17.82 12.43 1.61
N GLY A 49 17.89 11.40 0.78
CA GLY A 49 18.38 10.08 1.17
C GLY A 49 17.36 9.21 1.90
N MET A 50 16.09 9.63 1.96
CA MET A 50 15.04 8.88 2.66
C MET A 50 14.48 7.76 1.78
N PRO A 51 14.42 6.51 2.26
CA PRO A 51 13.84 5.40 1.52
C PRO A 51 12.31 5.48 1.55
N VAL A 52 11.68 5.41 0.38
CA VAL A 52 10.23 5.56 0.17
C VAL A 52 9.69 4.49 -0.77
N VAL A 53 8.47 4.02 -0.48
CA VAL A 53 7.75 3.04 -1.31
C VAL A 53 6.87 3.79 -2.29
N THR A 54 7.17 3.67 -3.59
CA THR A 54 6.52 4.47 -4.64
C THR A 54 5.65 3.64 -5.59
N SER A 55 5.70 2.32 -5.50
CA SER A 55 4.89 1.42 -6.33
C SER A 55 4.24 0.28 -5.53
N ALA A 56 3.16 -0.28 -6.08
CA ALA A 56 2.51 -1.46 -5.49
C ALA A 56 3.48 -2.65 -5.45
N ARG A 57 4.31 -2.83 -6.48
CA ARG A 57 5.30 -3.90 -6.56
C ARG A 57 6.33 -3.80 -5.42
N GLN A 58 6.87 -2.62 -5.17
CA GLN A 58 7.83 -2.37 -4.08
C GLN A 58 7.19 -2.67 -2.72
N ARG A 59 5.94 -2.25 -2.55
CA ARG A 59 5.15 -2.51 -1.35
C ARG A 59 4.97 -4.01 -1.10
N ASP A 60 4.52 -4.74 -2.12
CA ASP A 60 4.27 -6.17 -2.02
C ASP A 60 5.55 -6.95 -1.71
N LEU A 61 6.65 -6.56 -2.36
CA LEU A 61 7.96 -7.14 -2.10
C LEU A 61 8.45 -6.86 -0.67
N CYS A 62 8.35 -5.62 -0.20
CA CYS A 62 8.72 -5.25 1.16
C CYS A 62 7.86 -5.99 2.20
N ALA A 63 6.56 -6.12 1.95
CA ALA A 63 5.63 -6.85 2.83
C ALA A 63 5.90 -8.35 2.83
N TRP A 64 6.26 -8.94 1.68
CA TRP A 64 6.69 -10.33 1.60
C TRP A 64 7.97 -10.56 2.38
N ALA A 65 9.01 -9.75 2.15
CA ALA A 65 10.30 -9.90 2.81
C ALA A 65 10.21 -9.72 4.33
N ALA A 66 9.46 -8.72 4.80
CA ALA A 66 9.26 -8.50 6.23
C ALA A 66 8.53 -9.66 6.92
N ARG A 67 7.48 -10.21 6.30
CA ARG A 67 6.80 -11.40 6.81
C ARG A 67 7.74 -12.60 6.86
N ARG A 68 8.54 -12.79 5.81
CA ARG A 68 9.51 -13.87 5.73
C ARG A 68 10.57 -13.78 6.84
N ILE A 69 11.07 -12.58 7.15
CA ILE A 69 11.99 -12.36 8.28
C ILE A 69 11.36 -12.83 9.61
N LEU A 70 10.07 -12.53 9.84
CA LEU A 70 9.37 -12.95 11.05
C LEU A 70 9.15 -14.47 11.09
N GLU A 71 8.87 -15.10 9.95
CA GLU A 71 8.72 -16.57 9.85
C GLU A 71 10.00 -17.33 10.18
N LEU A 72 11.18 -16.76 9.87
CA LEU A 72 12.47 -17.39 10.14
C LEU A 72 12.77 -17.53 11.65
N ASN A 73 12.06 -16.77 12.49
CA ASN A 73 12.16 -16.82 13.96
C ASN A 73 13.62 -16.79 14.44
N VAL A 74 14.37 -15.80 13.94
CA VAL A 74 15.78 -15.58 14.27
C VAL A 74 15.86 -14.83 15.60
N PRO A 75 16.78 -15.20 16.52
CA PRO A 75 16.94 -14.52 17.81
C PRO A 75 17.66 -13.17 17.68
N ASP A 76 17.22 -12.33 16.72
CA ASP A 76 17.70 -10.97 16.51
C ASP A 76 16.53 -10.00 16.66
N ALA A 77 16.54 -9.27 17.79
CA ALA A 77 15.50 -8.31 18.12
C ALA A 77 15.47 -7.11 17.15
N ARG A 78 16.61 -6.74 16.55
CA ARG A 78 16.69 -5.64 15.57
C ARG A 78 15.95 -6.02 14.30
N LEU A 79 16.19 -7.22 13.79
CA LEU A 79 15.52 -7.74 12.59
C LEU A 79 14.02 -7.91 12.81
N THR A 80 13.63 -8.46 13.97
CA THR A 80 12.22 -8.65 14.32
C THR A 80 11.48 -7.31 14.46
N THR A 81 12.06 -6.36 15.21
CA THR A 81 11.47 -5.03 15.40
C THR A 81 11.43 -4.25 14.08
N GLY A 82 12.49 -4.33 13.26
CA GLY A 82 12.54 -3.69 11.95
C GLY A 82 11.48 -4.23 10.99
N ALA A 83 11.29 -5.55 10.93
CA ALA A 83 10.26 -6.16 10.09
C ALA A 83 8.84 -5.80 10.55
N GLN A 84 8.58 -5.79 11.87
CA GLN A 84 7.30 -5.33 12.43
C GLN A 84 7.04 -3.85 12.13
N GLY A 85 8.04 -2.99 12.32
CA GLY A 85 7.96 -1.57 12.01
C GLY A 85 7.64 -1.33 10.53
N LEU A 86 8.32 -2.04 9.64
CA LEU A 86 8.06 -1.95 8.20
C LEU A 86 6.63 -2.38 7.86
N LEU A 87 6.13 -3.50 8.42
CA LEU A 87 4.74 -3.92 8.19
C LEU A 87 3.74 -2.89 8.70
N ALA A 88 3.98 -2.30 9.87
CA ALA A 88 3.12 -1.25 10.44
C ALA A 88 3.12 0.01 9.55
N GLU A 89 4.27 0.44 9.03
CA GLU A 89 4.36 1.55 8.08
C GLU A 89 3.59 1.25 6.79
N LEU A 90 3.76 0.05 6.23
CA LEU A 90 3.03 -0.36 5.05
C LEU A 90 1.52 -0.38 5.35
N GLU A 91 1.06 -0.97 6.44
CA GLU A 91 -0.36 -0.99 6.82
C GLU A 91 -0.93 0.43 7.03
N ALA A 92 -0.16 1.30 7.70
CA ALA A 92 -0.51 2.70 7.85
C ALA A 92 -0.71 3.41 6.50
N GLY A 93 0.10 3.07 5.50
CA GLY A 93 -0.02 3.57 4.12
C GLY A 93 -1.21 3.00 3.33
N ARG A 94 -1.77 1.86 3.76
CA ARG A 94 -3.00 1.26 3.18
C ARG A 94 -4.29 1.95 3.62
N ARG A 95 -4.20 2.89 4.55
CA ARG A 95 -5.35 3.68 4.97
C ARG A 95 -5.84 4.52 3.79
N TRP A 96 -7.14 4.41 3.53
CA TRP A 96 -7.81 5.18 2.51
C TRP A 96 -7.95 6.63 2.96
N VAL A 97 -7.51 7.55 2.13
CA VAL A 97 -7.66 8.99 2.34
C VAL A 97 -8.47 9.59 1.20
N TRP A 98 -9.21 10.64 1.52
CA TRP A 98 -9.95 11.41 0.53
C TRP A 98 -9.02 12.40 -0.17
N LEU A 99 -8.97 12.37 -1.50
CA LEU A 99 -8.21 13.33 -2.29
C LEU A 99 -9.07 14.59 -2.54
N GLY A 100 -8.64 15.74 -2.02
CA GLY A 100 -9.25 17.04 -2.31
C GLY A 100 -10.61 17.30 -1.65
N GLN A 101 -11.34 18.30 -2.15
CA GLN A 101 -12.64 18.77 -1.66
C GLN A 101 -13.83 17.81 -1.92
N GLY A 102 -13.60 16.49 -2.04
CA GLY A 102 -14.63 15.50 -2.34
C GLY A 102 -15.82 15.52 -1.35
N GLN A 103 -15.60 15.99 -0.13
CA GLN A 103 -16.63 16.22 0.89
C GLN A 103 -17.77 17.16 0.41
N PHE A 104 -17.46 18.24 -0.32
CA PHE A 104 -18.48 19.14 -0.85
C PHE A 104 -19.29 18.50 -1.98
N ALA A 105 -18.63 17.73 -2.84
CA ALA A 105 -19.30 17.02 -3.93
C ALA A 105 -20.23 15.91 -3.41
N ILE A 106 -19.82 15.19 -2.37
CA ILE A 106 -20.68 14.22 -1.67
C ILE A 106 -21.90 14.92 -1.07
N ALA A 107 -21.68 16.03 -0.34
CA ALA A 107 -22.77 16.79 0.27
C ALA A 107 -23.78 17.30 -0.78
N ALA A 108 -23.30 17.78 -1.93
CA ALA A 108 -24.14 18.24 -3.03
C ALA A 108 -24.98 17.10 -3.63
N VAL A 109 -24.39 15.92 -3.86
CA VAL A 109 -25.13 14.75 -4.38
C VAL A 109 -26.19 14.26 -3.40
N VAL A 110 -25.86 14.22 -2.10
CA VAL A 110 -26.83 13.85 -1.05
C VAL A 110 -27.98 14.84 -1.01
N ALA A 111 -27.69 16.15 -1.03
CA ALA A 111 -28.71 17.20 -1.02
C ALA A 111 -29.63 17.12 -2.25
N LEU A 112 -29.06 16.93 -3.45
CA LEU A 112 -29.84 16.76 -4.69
C LEU A 112 -30.72 15.50 -4.65
N GLY A 113 -30.19 14.38 -4.13
CA GLY A 113 -30.95 13.15 -3.97
C GLY A 113 -32.14 13.31 -3.02
N LEU A 114 -31.90 13.94 -1.87
CA LEU A 114 -32.95 14.28 -0.90
C LEU A 114 -34.03 15.17 -1.53
N ALA A 115 -33.63 16.22 -2.26
CA ALA A 115 -34.56 17.12 -2.93
C ALA A 115 -35.44 16.37 -3.94
N ALA A 116 -34.85 15.49 -4.76
CA ALA A 116 -35.58 14.68 -5.73
C ALA A 116 -36.58 13.72 -5.06
N VAL A 117 -36.20 13.08 -3.95
CA VAL A 117 -37.09 12.19 -3.19
C VAL A 117 -38.26 12.96 -2.57
N VAL A 118 -38.00 14.13 -1.98
CA VAL A 118 -39.06 14.98 -1.39
C VAL A 118 -40.05 15.46 -2.46
N LEU A 119 -39.55 15.95 -3.60
CA LEU A 119 -40.39 16.41 -4.71
C LEU A 119 -41.17 15.25 -5.35
N GLY A 120 -40.55 14.09 -5.54
CA GLY A 120 -41.21 12.88 -6.04
C GLY A 120 -42.30 12.36 -5.10
N GLY A 121 -42.06 12.42 -3.78
CA GLY A 121 -43.04 12.06 -2.76
C GLY A 121 -44.25 13.00 -2.75
N LEU A 122 -44.01 14.32 -2.83
CA LEU A 122 -45.07 15.33 -2.84
C LEU A 122 -45.96 15.26 -4.10
N THR A 123 -45.40 14.83 -5.23
CA THR A 123 -46.12 14.67 -6.50
C THR A 123 -46.80 13.31 -6.65
N GLY A 124 -46.56 12.37 -5.72
CA GLY A 124 -47.10 11.01 -5.77
C GLY A 124 -46.48 10.11 -6.84
N VAL A 125 -45.39 10.55 -7.50
CA VAL A 125 -44.77 9.81 -8.59
C VAL A 125 -43.67 8.89 -8.05
N ILE A 126 -44.05 7.67 -7.68
CA ILE A 126 -43.14 6.65 -7.11
C ILE A 126 -41.93 6.41 -8.01
N ALA A 127 -42.12 6.44 -9.33
CA ALA A 127 -41.04 6.26 -10.30
C ALA A 127 -39.91 7.30 -10.14
N VAL A 128 -40.27 8.56 -9.82
CA VAL A 128 -39.29 9.64 -9.59
C VAL A 128 -38.50 9.40 -8.31
N VAL A 129 -39.16 8.92 -7.25
CA VAL A 129 -38.51 8.57 -5.98
C VAL A 129 -37.49 7.45 -6.19
N VAL A 130 -37.88 6.38 -6.87
CA VAL A 130 -37.00 5.23 -7.15
C VAL A 130 -35.82 5.64 -8.03
N ALA A 131 -36.09 6.39 -9.11
CA ALA A 131 -35.04 6.87 -10.00
C ALA A 131 -34.05 7.80 -9.27
N GLY A 132 -34.56 8.73 -8.47
CA GLY A 132 -33.74 9.62 -7.65
C GLY A 132 -32.84 8.86 -6.68
N ALA A 133 -33.41 7.90 -5.94
CA ALA A 133 -32.65 7.07 -5.01
C ALA A 133 -31.53 6.28 -5.72
N VAL A 134 -31.85 5.60 -6.83
CA VAL A 134 -30.89 4.80 -7.58
C VAL A 134 -29.78 5.67 -8.17
N VAL A 135 -30.12 6.81 -8.79
CA VAL A 135 -29.15 7.72 -9.41
C VAL A 135 -28.24 8.34 -8.34
N SER A 136 -28.79 8.78 -7.20
CA SER A 136 -27.99 9.34 -6.12
C SER A 136 -27.05 8.31 -5.49
N SER A 137 -27.52 7.08 -5.27
CA SER A 137 -26.67 5.98 -4.80
C SER A 137 -25.55 5.65 -5.79
N ALA A 138 -25.86 5.60 -7.09
CA ALA A 138 -24.86 5.37 -8.12
C ALA A 138 -23.83 6.51 -8.20
N LEU A 139 -24.26 7.78 -8.15
CA LEU A 139 -23.34 8.92 -8.11
C LEU A 139 -22.46 8.89 -6.88
N LEU A 140 -23.02 8.59 -5.70
CA LEU A 140 -22.25 8.43 -4.47
C LEU A 140 -21.20 7.33 -4.60
N ALA A 141 -21.57 6.18 -5.15
CA ALA A 141 -20.63 5.09 -5.39
C ALA A 141 -19.49 5.53 -6.32
N VAL A 142 -19.80 6.22 -7.42
CA VAL A 142 -18.79 6.76 -8.34
C VAL A 142 -17.88 7.78 -7.66
N LEU A 143 -18.43 8.71 -6.87
CA LEU A 143 -17.67 9.71 -6.12
C LEU A 143 -16.73 9.06 -5.09
N VAL A 144 -17.23 8.10 -4.32
CA VAL A 144 -16.43 7.34 -3.36
C VAL A 144 -15.27 6.65 -4.09
N LEU A 145 -15.55 5.93 -5.18
CA LEU A 145 -14.51 5.22 -5.94
C LEU A 145 -13.51 6.18 -6.60
N ARG A 146 -13.94 7.38 -7.00
CA ARG A 146 -13.08 8.36 -7.68
C ARG A 146 -12.18 9.14 -6.72
N PHE A 147 -12.70 9.56 -5.57
CA PHE A 147 -11.97 10.43 -4.63
C PHE A 147 -11.29 9.69 -3.49
N ARG A 148 -11.62 8.42 -3.26
CA ARG A 148 -10.96 7.60 -2.26
C ARG A 148 -9.72 6.95 -2.88
N ARG A 149 -8.53 7.33 -2.41
CA ARG A 149 -7.26 6.71 -2.80
C ARG A 149 -6.51 6.22 -1.58
N GLU A 150 -5.69 5.19 -1.75
CA GLU A 150 -4.81 4.73 -0.67
C GLU A 150 -3.72 5.77 -0.40
N ARG A 151 -3.44 6.06 0.87
CA ARG A 151 -2.49 7.11 1.28
C ARG A 151 -1.12 6.97 0.62
N TRP A 152 -0.62 5.75 0.47
CA TRP A 152 0.67 5.51 -0.17
C TRP A 152 0.71 5.97 -1.64
N ARG A 153 -0.39 5.89 -2.39
CA ARG A 153 -0.44 6.37 -3.79
C ARG A 153 -0.34 7.89 -3.85
N VAL A 154 -1.03 8.57 -2.93
CA VAL A 154 -1.01 10.03 -2.82
C VAL A 154 0.38 10.53 -2.47
N GLU A 155 1.03 9.85 -1.52
CA GLU A 155 2.38 10.17 -1.07
C GLU A 155 3.41 9.88 -2.16
N ALA A 156 3.28 8.75 -2.88
CA ALA A 156 4.11 8.44 -4.03
C ALA A 156 3.98 9.49 -5.16
N GLU A 157 2.76 9.95 -5.49
CA GLU A 157 2.53 11.01 -6.48
C GLU A 157 3.16 12.35 -6.04
N ARG A 158 3.08 12.68 -4.75
CA ARG A 158 3.73 13.89 -4.19
C ARG A 158 5.24 13.80 -4.17
N LEU A 159 5.78 12.61 -3.93
CA LEU A 159 7.21 12.37 -3.84
C LEU A 159 7.87 12.14 -5.20
N ALA A 160 7.10 11.78 -6.24
CA ALA A 160 7.58 11.60 -7.61
C ALA A 160 8.59 12.67 -8.09
N PRO A 161 8.36 13.99 -7.92
CA PRO A 161 9.32 15.02 -8.34
C PRO A 161 10.62 15.07 -7.52
N VAL A 162 10.67 14.46 -6.33
CA VAL A 162 11.84 14.45 -5.44
C VAL A 162 12.55 13.09 -5.39
N ILE A 163 12.11 12.10 -6.18
CA ILE A 163 12.80 10.82 -6.32
C ILE A 163 14.14 11.06 -7.02
N TRP A 164 15.23 10.72 -6.34
CA TRP A 164 16.58 10.80 -6.89
C TRP A 164 17.00 9.48 -7.51
N ARG A 165 16.66 8.37 -6.85
CA ARG A 165 16.96 7.01 -7.32
C ARG A 165 15.69 6.17 -7.30
N PRO A 166 15.22 5.66 -8.45
CA PRO A 166 14.13 4.71 -8.46
C PRO A 166 14.58 3.39 -7.83
N GLY A 167 13.71 2.83 -6.99
CA GLY A 167 13.78 1.42 -6.59
C GLY A 167 13.29 0.52 -7.74
N ILE A 168 13.27 -0.79 -7.49
CA ILE A 168 12.81 -1.82 -8.45
C ILE A 168 11.30 -1.82 -8.71
#